data_AF-F8GUH9-F1
#
_entry.id   AF-F8GUH9-F1
#
_cell.length_a   1.000
_cell.length_b   1.000
_cell.length_c   1.000
_cell.angle_alpha   90.00
_cell.angle_beta   90.00
_cell.angle_gamma   90.00
#
_symmetry.space_group_name_H-M   'P 1'
#
loop_
_entity.id
_entity.type
_entity.pdbx_description
1 polymer ?
#
loop_
_entity_poly.entity_id
_entity_poly.type
_entity_poly.pdbx_seq_one_letter_code
_entity_poly.pdbx_strand_id
1 'polypeptide(L)'
;MAWRLFHMGLPHYPTSRRLPSASLRLCKLNGVCLVLFGGISMLTGFARDFNELLAIRFELGLAEGPVYAASSMLLTQWFVKAERGRAFGIWNVSVAAGGFLAGPNSAAVLAHDWRMMMVIEGLPAWIFCVVWFRSIPKSLQSTKWLSQQDPLPLEHELAAEQAAHKEGNTSSWIVVFKEPSVWMLMVGFACSQIILYGLTLWLPTIFKSFSGLSEMMIGVLSGAPFIMSMVGAYYSPVAQTSITRNADGTLPSPW
;
A
#
# COMPACT_ATOMS: atom_id res chain seq x y z
N MET A 1 -15.52 -9.22 -2.11
CA MET A 1 -16.80 -9.07 -2.84
C MET A 1 -16.64 -8.16 -4.06
N ALA A 2 -15.95 -7.02 -3.96
CA ALA A 2 -15.58 -6.15 -5.09
C ALA A 2 -14.85 -6.86 -6.24
N TRP A 3 -14.08 -7.91 -5.94
CA TRP A 3 -13.30 -8.65 -6.94
C TRP A 3 -14.13 -9.66 -7.78
N ARG A 4 -15.35 -10.01 -7.34
CA ARG A 4 -16.26 -10.92 -8.05
C ARG A 4 -16.98 -10.26 -9.23
N LEU A 5 -17.06 -8.94 -9.27
CA LEU A 5 -17.71 -8.21 -10.38
C LEU A 5 -16.83 -8.17 -11.65
N PHE A 6 -15.57 -8.58 -11.56
CA PHE A 6 -14.59 -8.44 -12.64
C PHE A 6 -14.53 -9.63 -13.64
N HIS A 7 -15.18 -10.78 -13.38
CA HIS A 7 -14.92 -12.02 -14.14
C HIS A 7 -16.16 -12.84 -14.58
N MET A 8 -17.29 -12.21 -14.92
CA MET A 8 -18.45 -12.94 -15.47
C MET A 8 -18.27 -13.25 -16.98
N GLY A 9 -17.66 -14.39 -17.30
CA GLY A 9 -17.77 -15.02 -18.61
C GLY A 9 -16.51 -15.77 -19.07
N LEU A 10 -16.63 -17.10 -19.24
CA LEU A 10 -15.88 -18.03 -20.13
C LEU A 10 -15.38 -19.34 -19.45
N PRO A 11 -15.18 -20.44 -20.23
CA PRO A 11 -15.19 -21.85 -19.77
C PRO A 11 -13.81 -22.47 -19.43
N HIS A 12 -13.84 -23.66 -18.80
CA HIS A 12 -12.80 -24.37 -18.01
C HIS A 12 -11.83 -25.30 -18.75
N TYR A 13 -10.52 -25.43 -18.36
CA TYR A 13 -9.57 -26.59 -18.57
C TYR A 13 -8.21 -26.46 -17.74
N PRO A 14 -7.26 -27.45 -17.65
CA PRO A 14 -6.55 -27.80 -16.38
C PRO A 14 -4.99 -27.62 -16.20
N THR A 15 -4.59 -27.24 -14.96
CA THR A 15 -3.53 -27.70 -13.98
C THR A 15 -1.99 -27.89 -14.24
N SER A 16 -1.17 -27.15 -13.44
CA SER A 16 -0.06 -27.59 -12.51
C SER A 16 1.27 -26.75 -12.52
N ARG A 17 1.48 -25.79 -11.58
CA ARG A 17 2.77 -25.21 -11.11
C ARG A 17 2.65 -24.21 -9.92
N ARG A 18 3.70 -24.07 -9.09
CA ARG A 18 3.74 -23.33 -7.79
C ARG A 18 4.31 -21.90 -7.91
N LEU A 19 3.94 -21.00 -6.99
CA LEU A 19 4.48 -19.63 -6.89
C LEU A 19 6.01 -19.61 -6.71
N PRO A 20 6.72 -18.61 -7.27
CA PRO A 20 8.14 -18.41 -7.00
C PRO A 20 8.41 -18.23 -5.49
N SER A 21 9.48 -18.84 -4.98
CA SER A 21 9.84 -18.80 -3.55
C SER A 21 10.11 -17.37 -3.03
N ALA A 22 10.43 -16.43 -3.91
CA ALA A 22 10.63 -15.01 -3.59
C ALA A 22 9.31 -14.31 -3.22
N SER A 23 8.23 -14.52 -3.99
CA SER A 23 6.93 -13.89 -3.75
C SER A 23 6.32 -14.35 -2.43
N LEU A 24 6.48 -15.63 -2.09
CA LEU A 24 6.02 -16.17 -0.81
C LEU A 24 6.77 -15.56 0.38
N ARG A 25 8.07 -15.26 0.23
CA ARG A 25 8.85 -14.55 1.25
C ARG A 25 8.35 -13.14 1.48
N LEU A 26 8.02 -12.40 0.40
CA LEU A 26 7.44 -11.06 0.50
C LEU A 26 6.07 -11.05 1.17
N CYS A 27 5.18 -12.00 0.84
CA CYS A 27 3.88 -12.14 1.50
C CYS A 27 4.02 -12.43 3.00
N LYS A 28 4.97 -13.29 3.38
CA LYS A 28 5.28 -13.58 4.80
C LYS A 28 5.84 -12.35 5.50
N LEU A 29 6.74 -11.60 4.85
CA LEU A 29 7.32 -10.38 5.39
C LEU A 29 6.23 -9.34 5.71
N ASN A 30 5.34 -9.06 4.76
CA ASN A 30 4.19 -8.18 4.99
C ASN A 30 3.29 -8.67 6.13
N GLY A 31 3.06 -9.98 6.23
CA GLY A 31 2.29 -10.56 7.32
C GLY A 31 2.94 -10.37 8.70
N VAL A 32 4.26 -10.56 8.80
CA VAL A 32 5.03 -10.31 10.03
C VAL A 32 5.02 -8.83 10.39
N CYS A 33 5.24 -7.93 9.43
CA CYS A 33 5.14 -6.49 9.64
C CYS A 33 3.77 -6.09 10.19
N LEU A 34 2.67 -6.68 9.70
CA LEU A 34 1.32 -6.39 10.18
C LEU A 34 1.09 -6.85 11.63
N VAL A 35 1.64 -8.01 12.03
CA VAL A 35 1.60 -8.47 13.43
C VAL A 35 2.39 -7.53 14.33
N LEU A 36 3.62 -7.21 13.93
CA LEU A 36 4.50 -6.33 14.69
C LEU A 36 3.88 -4.94 14.82
N PHE A 37 3.36 -4.37 13.72
CA PHE A 37 2.64 -3.10 13.73
C PHE A 37 1.48 -3.12 14.72
N GLY A 38 0.58 -4.09 14.64
CA GLY A 38 -0.56 -4.17 15.56
C GLY A 38 -0.13 -4.36 17.02
N GLY A 39 0.86 -5.22 17.26
CA GLY A 39 1.39 -5.50 18.61
C GLY A 39 2.06 -4.29 19.25
N ILE A 40 2.95 -3.63 18.52
CA ILE A 40 3.70 -2.45 18.99
C ILE A 40 2.78 -1.23 19.12
N SER A 41 1.79 -1.08 18.22
CA SER A 41 0.74 -0.05 18.36
C SER A 41 -0.07 -0.25 19.64
N MET A 42 -0.49 -1.47 19.96
CA MET A 42 -1.16 -1.74 21.25
C MET A 42 -0.24 -1.47 22.45
N LEU A 43 1.05 -1.82 22.35
CA LEU A 43 2.05 -1.57 23.40
C LEU A 43 2.19 -0.08 23.74
N THR A 44 1.99 0.80 22.76
CA THR A 44 1.98 2.26 22.94
C THR A 44 1.00 2.70 24.04
N GLY A 45 -0.17 2.07 24.15
CA GLY A 45 -1.17 2.40 25.19
C GLY A 45 -0.69 2.11 26.62
N PHE A 46 0.32 1.25 26.77
CA PHE A 46 0.87 0.85 28.07
C PHE A 46 2.14 1.62 28.47
N ALA A 47 2.64 2.52 27.61
CA ALA A 47 3.81 3.33 27.91
C ALA A 47 3.61 4.20 29.16
N ARG A 48 4.60 4.23 30.04
CA ARG A 48 4.57 4.94 31.33
C ARG A 48 5.41 6.21 31.28
N ASP A 49 6.56 6.12 30.61
CA ASP A 49 7.54 7.20 30.52
C ASP A 49 7.88 7.58 29.07
N PHE A 50 8.46 8.77 28.89
CA PHE A 50 8.87 9.27 27.58
C PHE A 50 9.88 8.37 26.87
N ASN A 51 10.82 7.78 27.62
CA ASN A 51 11.82 6.87 27.07
C ASN A 51 11.18 5.57 26.53
N GLU A 52 10.17 5.04 27.23
CA GLU A 52 9.42 3.87 26.76
C GLU A 52 8.66 4.22 25.48
N LEU A 53 8.02 5.39 25.43
CA LEU A 53 7.32 5.85 24.24
C LEU A 53 8.27 5.99 23.04
N LEU A 54 9.47 6.55 23.24
CA LEU A 54 10.49 6.67 22.20
C LEU A 54 10.95 5.30 21.69
N ALA A 55 11.21 4.35 22.59
CA ALA A 55 11.62 3.00 22.23
C ALA A 55 10.54 2.29 21.40
N ILE A 56 9.28 2.34 21.85
CA ILE A 56 8.14 1.76 21.13
C ILE A 56 7.99 2.39 19.74
N ARG A 57 8.18 3.70 19.61
CA ARG A 57 8.08 4.40 18.30
C ARG A 57 9.21 4.03 17.36
N PHE A 58 10.42 3.83 17.88
CA PHE A 58 11.54 3.32 17.10
C PHE A 58 11.26 1.90 16.58
N GLU A 59 10.76 1.01 17.44
CA GLU A 59 10.37 -0.35 17.05
C GLU A 59 9.24 -0.37 16.02
N LEU A 60 8.25 0.52 16.16
CA LEU A 60 7.15 0.66 15.20
C LEU A 60 7.68 1.05 13.82
N GLY A 61 8.63 2.00 13.76
CA GLY A 61 9.28 2.40 12.52
C GLY A 61 10.07 1.26 11.85
N LEU A 62 10.74 0.41 12.64
CA LEU A 62 11.42 -0.78 12.12
C LEU A 62 10.43 -1.82 11.55
N ALA A 63 9.26 -1.96 12.18
CA ALA A 63 8.22 -2.88 11.72
C ALA A 63 7.54 -2.40 10.42
N GLU A 64 7.31 -1.10 10.27
CA GLU A 64 6.62 -0.51 9.12
C GLU A 64 7.52 -0.32 7.89
N GLY A 65 8.80 0.00 8.10
CA GLY A 65 9.75 0.34 7.03
C GLY A 65 9.76 -0.62 5.82
N PRO A 66 9.77 -1.95 6.01
CA PRO A 66 9.78 -2.90 4.89
C PRO A 66 8.49 -2.97 4.08
N VAL A 67 7.35 -2.49 4.60
CA VAL A 67 6.01 -2.74 4.03
C VAL A 67 5.89 -2.15 2.62
N TYR A 68 6.35 -0.90 2.43
CA TYR A 68 6.28 -0.24 1.13
C TYR A 68 7.13 -0.99 0.08
N ALA A 69 8.37 -1.32 0.42
CA ALA A 69 9.30 -2.01 -0.47
C ALA A 69 8.85 -3.45 -0.78
N ALA A 70 8.39 -4.18 0.23
CA ALA A 70 7.91 -5.55 0.05
C ALA A 70 6.64 -5.60 -0.79
N SER A 71 5.72 -4.66 -0.59
CA SER A 71 4.47 -4.57 -1.35
C SER A 71 4.73 -4.13 -2.80
N SER A 72 5.61 -3.16 -3.03
CA SER A 72 5.97 -2.72 -4.39
C SER A 72 6.65 -3.84 -5.18
N MET A 73 7.58 -4.57 -4.57
CA MET A 73 8.20 -5.76 -5.18
C MET A 73 7.20 -6.90 -5.40
N LEU A 74 6.22 -7.06 -4.51
CA LEU A 74 5.18 -8.06 -4.71
C LEU A 74 4.32 -7.69 -5.93
N LEU A 75 3.94 -6.42 -6.09
CA LEU A 75 3.19 -5.96 -7.26
C LEU A 75 3.97 -6.15 -8.57
N THR A 76 5.28 -5.88 -8.59
CA THR A 76 6.09 -6.11 -9.81
C THR A 76 6.22 -7.58 -10.18
N GLN A 77 6.10 -8.50 -9.22
CA GLN A 77 6.13 -9.95 -9.46
C GLN A 77 4.77 -10.55 -9.84
N TRP A 78 3.68 -9.80 -9.70
CA TRP A 78 2.32 -10.28 -9.97
C TRP A 78 1.66 -9.59 -11.15
N PHE A 79 2.13 -8.40 -11.54
CA PHE A 79 1.58 -7.60 -12.63
C PHE A 79 2.65 -7.26 -13.67
N VAL A 80 2.28 -7.41 -14.94
CA VAL A 80 3.06 -6.97 -16.10
C VAL A 80 3.17 -5.44 -16.14
N LYS A 81 4.22 -4.91 -16.79
CA LYS A 81 4.49 -3.47 -16.88
C LYS A 81 3.28 -2.61 -17.29
N ALA A 82 2.46 -3.09 -18.24
CA ALA A 82 1.29 -2.36 -18.72
C ALA A 82 0.20 -2.18 -17.64
N GLU A 83 0.01 -3.17 -16.76
CA GLU A 83 -1.01 -3.16 -15.71
C GLU A 83 -0.51 -2.61 -14.38
N ARG A 84 0.82 -2.57 -14.21
CA ARG A 84 1.50 -2.20 -12.96
C ARG A 84 1.09 -0.81 -12.45
N GLY A 85 0.95 0.17 -13.35
CA GLY A 85 0.50 1.52 -12.98
C GLY A 85 -0.88 1.53 -12.32
N ARG A 86 -1.84 0.75 -12.86
CA ARG A 86 -3.18 0.59 -12.28
C ARG A 86 -3.14 -0.12 -10.94
N ALA A 87 -2.31 -1.17 -10.82
CA ALA A 87 -2.13 -1.90 -9.57
C ALA A 87 -1.57 -1.01 -8.44
N PHE A 88 -0.56 -0.18 -8.74
CA PHE A 88 -0.04 0.83 -7.80
C PHE A 88 -1.08 1.91 -7.48
N GLY A 89 -1.90 2.34 -8.44
CA GLY A 89 -2.99 3.28 -8.19
C GLY A 89 -3.99 2.75 -7.17
N ILE A 90 -4.47 1.51 -7.36
CA ILE A 90 -5.40 0.85 -6.41
C ILE A 90 -4.75 0.67 -5.04
N TRP A 91 -3.46 0.32 -4.99
CA TRP A 91 -2.74 0.21 -3.72
C TRP A 91 -2.66 1.56 -2.98
N ASN A 92 -2.37 2.66 -3.68
CA ASN A 92 -2.36 4.00 -3.08
C ASN A 92 -3.76 4.45 -2.60
N VAL A 93 -4.83 4.05 -3.28
CA VAL A 93 -6.21 4.28 -2.79
C VAL A 93 -6.41 3.63 -1.42
N SER A 94 -5.86 2.44 -1.19
CA SER A 94 -5.96 1.77 0.12
C SER A 94 -5.22 2.51 1.24
N VAL A 95 -4.06 3.11 0.94
CA VAL A 95 -3.31 3.95 1.89
C VAL A 95 -4.11 5.19 2.27
N ALA A 96 -4.67 5.89 1.27
CA ALA A 96 -5.50 7.07 1.50
C ALA A 96 -6.80 6.73 2.25
N ALA A 97 -7.43 5.59 1.95
CA ALA A 97 -8.59 5.10 2.70
C ALA A 97 -8.25 4.84 4.17
N GLY A 98 -7.08 4.25 4.46
CA GLY A 98 -6.58 4.08 5.83
C GLY A 98 -6.42 5.41 6.57
N GLY A 99 -5.78 6.40 5.92
CA GLY A 99 -5.62 7.75 6.47
C GLY A 99 -6.94 8.46 6.74
N PHE A 100 -7.93 8.30 5.85
CA PHE A 100 -9.28 8.82 6.07
C PHE A 100 -9.95 8.16 7.29
N LEU A 101 -9.91 6.82 7.38
CA LEU A 101 -10.55 6.08 8.45
C LEU A 101 -9.92 6.31 9.82
N ALA A 102 -8.63 6.66 9.88
CA ALA A 102 -7.95 6.98 11.12
C ALA A 102 -8.65 8.12 11.88
N GLY A 103 -8.99 9.22 11.23
CA GLY A 103 -9.60 10.39 11.87
C GLY A 103 -10.90 10.08 12.65
N PRO A 104 -11.94 9.54 11.99
CA PRO A 104 -13.19 9.17 12.66
C PRO A 104 -13.03 8.05 13.70
N ASN A 105 -12.17 7.04 13.46
CA ASN A 105 -11.91 6.00 14.44
C ASN A 105 -11.27 6.57 15.70
N SER A 106 -10.24 7.40 15.53
CA SER A 106 -9.60 8.08 16.64
C SER A 106 -10.62 8.95 17.37
N ALA A 107 -11.41 9.77 16.68
CA ALA A 107 -12.43 10.64 17.29
C ALA A 107 -13.52 9.87 18.07
N ALA A 108 -13.93 8.68 17.59
CA ALA A 108 -14.93 7.86 18.26
C ALA A 108 -14.44 7.26 19.60
N VAL A 109 -13.13 7.01 19.72
CA VAL A 109 -12.54 6.32 20.88
C VAL A 109 -11.79 7.29 21.81
N LEU A 110 -11.31 8.42 21.29
CA LEU A 110 -10.55 9.44 22.02
C LEU A 110 -11.31 10.04 23.20
N ALA A 111 -12.65 10.09 23.12
CA ALA A 111 -13.50 10.63 24.18
C ALA A 111 -13.40 9.88 25.53
N HIS A 112 -12.85 8.65 25.54
CA HIS A 112 -12.77 7.81 26.76
C HIS A 112 -11.34 7.71 27.30
N ASP A 113 -10.36 7.34 26.48
CA ASP A 113 -8.94 7.26 26.85
C ASP A 113 -8.05 7.09 25.60
N TRP A 114 -7.02 7.93 25.44
CA TRP A 114 -6.05 7.82 24.35
C TRP A 114 -5.23 6.53 24.41
N ARG A 115 -5.03 5.96 25.61
CA ARG A 115 -4.35 4.67 25.79
C ARG A 115 -5.18 3.54 25.21
N MET A 116 -6.48 3.53 25.49
CA MET A 116 -7.42 2.55 24.94
C MET A 116 -7.61 2.74 23.43
N MET A 117 -7.55 3.96 22.93
CA MET A 117 -7.55 4.24 21.49
C MET A 117 -6.40 3.51 20.78
N MET A 118 -5.17 3.59 21.29
CA MET A 118 -4.02 2.89 20.71
C MET A 118 -4.18 1.36 20.72
N VAL A 119 -4.79 0.82 21.78
CA VAL A 119 -5.07 -0.62 21.89
C VAL A 119 -6.14 -1.05 20.88
N ILE A 120 -7.23 -0.29 20.77
CA ILE A 120 -8.35 -0.58 19.88
C ILE A 120 -7.94 -0.45 18.41
N GLU A 121 -7.12 0.54 18.04
CA GLU A 121 -6.64 0.74 16.68
C GLU A 121 -5.66 -0.35 16.22
N GLY A 122 -4.89 -0.95 17.12
CA GLY A 122 -3.98 -2.05 16.80
C GLY A 122 -4.68 -3.39 16.56
N LEU A 123 -5.88 -3.59 17.13
CA LEU A 123 -6.61 -4.86 17.09
C LEU A 123 -7.09 -5.26 15.67
N PRO A 124 -7.64 -4.34 14.83
CA PRO A 124 -7.93 -4.62 13.43
C PRO A 124 -6.74 -5.19 12.65
N ALA A 125 -5.50 -4.73 12.92
CA ALA A 125 -4.32 -5.25 12.23
C ALA A 125 -4.13 -6.75 12.48
N TRP A 126 -4.41 -7.23 13.68
CA TRP A 126 -4.34 -8.66 14.03
C TRP A 126 -5.45 -9.46 13.34
N ILE A 127 -6.67 -8.93 13.29
CA ILE A 127 -7.78 -9.54 12.56
C ILE A 127 -7.41 -9.66 11.07
N PHE A 128 -6.92 -8.58 10.46
CA PHE A 128 -6.46 -8.57 9.08
C PHE A 128 -5.29 -9.51 8.86
N CYS A 129 -4.41 -9.68 9.84
CA CYS A 129 -3.30 -10.62 9.76
C CYS A 129 -3.78 -12.07 9.65
N VAL A 130 -4.78 -12.47 10.42
CA VAL A 130 -5.39 -13.80 10.30
C VAL A 130 -5.98 -13.99 8.91
N VAL A 131 -6.69 -12.98 8.39
CA VAL A 131 -7.25 -13.01 7.03
C VAL A 131 -6.13 -13.08 5.98
N TRP A 132 -5.06 -12.31 6.15
CA TRP A 132 -3.90 -12.25 5.26
C TRP A 132 -3.23 -13.61 5.17
N PHE A 133 -2.82 -14.20 6.30
CA PHE A 133 -2.18 -15.52 6.31
C PHE A 133 -3.08 -16.64 5.79
N ARG A 134 -4.41 -16.53 5.94
CA ARG A 134 -5.36 -17.47 5.35
C ARG A 134 -5.58 -17.26 3.85
N SER A 135 -5.40 -16.03 3.38
CA SER A 135 -5.63 -15.63 1.99
C SER A 135 -4.38 -15.77 1.12
N ILE A 136 -3.17 -15.81 1.69
CA ILE A 136 -1.93 -16.01 0.94
C ILE A 136 -2.04 -17.30 0.11
N PRO A 137 -2.02 -17.19 -1.23
CA PRO A 137 -2.02 -18.35 -2.11
C PRO A 137 -0.77 -19.20 -1.88
N LYS A 138 -0.92 -20.52 -1.73
CA LYS A 138 0.24 -21.44 -1.75
C LYS A 138 0.82 -21.61 -3.16
N SER A 139 0.08 -21.20 -4.19
CA SER A 139 0.42 -21.17 -5.61
C SER A 139 -0.60 -20.28 -6.36
N LEU A 140 -0.23 -19.66 -7.50
CA LEU A 140 -1.14 -19.03 -8.47
C LEU A 140 -2.28 -19.97 -8.88
N GLN A 141 -2.04 -21.28 -8.79
CA GLN A 141 -3.02 -22.33 -9.09
C GLN A 141 -3.79 -22.85 -7.87
N SER A 142 -3.30 -22.59 -6.65
CA SER A 142 -4.02 -22.93 -5.41
C SER A 142 -5.18 -21.95 -5.15
N THR A 143 -5.20 -20.84 -5.85
CA THR A 143 -6.30 -19.89 -5.82
C THR A 143 -7.44 -20.41 -6.67
N LYS A 144 -8.46 -20.97 -6.01
CA LYS A 144 -9.72 -21.40 -6.63
C LYS A 144 -10.35 -20.35 -7.56
N TRP A 145 -9.97 -19.08 -7.42
CA TRP A 145 -10.43 -17.96 -8.22
C TRP A 145 -9.63 -17.70 -9.51
N LEU A 146 -8.39 -18.20 -9.63
CA LEU A 146 -7.54 -18.06 -10.82
C LEU A 146 -7.65 -19.25 -11.77
N SER A 147 -8.26 -20.35 -11.32
CA SER A 147 -8.46 -21.60 -12.08
C SER A 147 -9.31 -21.46 -13.35
N GLN A 148 -9.73 -20.24 -13.71
CA GLN A 148 -10.56 -19.95 -14.88
C GLN A 148 -9.86 -19.11 -15.96
N GLN A 149 -8.62 -18.64 -15.75
CA GLN A 149 -7.85 -17.89 -16.75
C GLN A 149 -6.60 -18.66 -17.16
N ASP A 150 -6.28 -18.61 -18.45
CA ASP A 150 -5.09 -19.24 -19.02
C ASP A 150 -3.82 -18.53 -18.49
N PRO A 151 -3.00 -19.14 -17.60
CA PRO A 151 -1.85 -18.47 -17.00
C PRO A 151 -0.67 -18.32 -17.96
N LEU A 152 -0.67 -19.07 -19.07
CA LEU A 152 0.48 -19.26 -19.95
C LEU A 152 1.01 -17.97 -20.60
N PRO A 153 0.18 -17.05 -21.13
CA PRO A 153 0.69 -15.82 -21.76
C PRO A 153 1.27 -14.85 -20.73
N LEU A 154 0.58 -14.64 -19.60
CA LEU A 154 0.99 -13.71 -18.56
C LEU A 154 2.27 -14.17 -17.85
N GLU A 155 2.42 -15.47 -17.60
CA GLU A 155 3.63 -16.04 -17.00
C GLU A 155 4.83 -15.92 -17.95
N HIS A 156 4.63 -16.12 -19.26
CA HIS A 156 5.69 -15.95 -20.26
C HIS A 156 6.14 -14.49 -20.39
N GLU A 157 5.21 -13.55 -20.45
CA GLU A 157 5.52 -12.11 -20.50
C GLU A 157 6.26 -11.66 -19.24
N LEU A 158 5.80 -12.08 -18.06
CA LEU A 158 6.45 -11.75 -16.80
C LEU A 158 7.85 -12.38 -16.68
N ALA A 159 8.03 -13.62 -17.14
CA ALA A 159 9.32 -14.28 -17.15
C ALA A 159 10.32 -13.60 -18.12
N ALA A 160 9.84 -13.15 -19.29
CA ALA A 160 10.64 -12.39 -20.24
C ALA A 160 11.05 -11.02 -19.68
N GLU A 161 10.14 -10.30 -19.01
CA GLU A 161 10.44 -9.01 -18.35
C GLU A 161 11.50 -9.20 -17.24
N GLN A 162 11.34 -10.23 -16.40
CA GLN A 162 12.29 -10.54 -15.33
C GLN A 162 13.67 -10.98 -15.85
N ALA A 163 13.73 -11.67 -16.99
CA ALA A 163 14.99 -12.05 -17.64
C ALA A 163 15.72 -10.81 -18.20
N ALA A 164 15.00 -9.91 -18.89
CA ALA A 164 15.56 -8.67 -19.41
C ALA A 164 16.13 -7.77 -18.31
N HIS A 165 15.53 -7.75 -17.12
CA HIS A 165 16.05 -7.02 -15.97
C HIS A 165 17.33 -7.63 -15.35
N LYS A 166 17.58 -8.93 -15.52
CA LYS A 166 18.81 -9.59 -15.03
C LYS A 166 20.01 -9.38 -15.95
N GLU A 167 19.77 -9.08 -17.22
CA GLU A 167 20.83 -8.80 -18.22
C GLU A 167 21.37 -7.37 -18.12
N GLY A 168 20.69 -6.49 -17.37
CA GLY A 168 21.18 -5.16 -17.02
C GLY A 168 22.37 -5.23 -16.07
N ASN A 169 23.54 -4.83 -16.57
CA ASN A 169 24.81 -4.73 -15.85
C ASN A 169 24.63 -4.29 -14.38
N THR A 170 25.27 -5.01 -13.45
CA THR A 170 25.30 -4.71 -12.01
C THR A 170 26.09 -3.42 -11.78
N SER A 171 25.51 -2.27 -12.10
CA SER A 171 26.10 -0.99 -11.72
C SER A 171 26.08 -0.90 -10.19
N SER A 172 27.16 -0.37 -9.62
CA SER A 172 27.20 -0.04 -8.20
C SER A 172 26.02 0.88 -7.89
N TRP A 173 25.22 0.57 -6.87
CA TRP A 173 24.03 1.36 -6.49
C TRP A 173 24.33 2.86 -6.29
N ILE A 174 25.59 3.18 -5.99
CA ILE A 174 26.13 4.54 -5.89
C ILE A 174 26.05 5.34 -7.20
N VAL A 175 26.04 4.67 -8.36
CA VAL A 175 25.93 5.33 -9.67
C VAL A 175 24.58 6.05 -9.81
N VAL A 176 23.53 5.54 -9.15
CA VAL A 176 22.20 6.18 -9.15
C VAL A 176 22.26 7.60 -8.56
N PHE A 177 23.12 7.84 -7.56
CA PHE A 177 23.28 9.17 -6.96
C PHE A 177 24.03 10.18 -7.84
N LYS A 178 24.64 9.72 -8.95
CA LYS A 178 25.29 10.61 -9.92
C LYS A 178 24.28 11.22 -10.91
N GLU A 179 23.08 10.64 -11.01
CA GLU A 179 22.04 11.10 -11.93
C GLU A 179 21.29 12.32 -11.34
N PRO A 180 21.35 13.51 -11.95
CA PRO A 180 20.69 14.70 -11.40
C PRO A 180 19.17 14.58 -11.27
N SER A 181 18.54 13.83 -12.18
CA SER A 181 17.09 13.56 -12.13
C SER A 181 16.69 12.82 -10.84
N VAL A 182 17.57 11.99 -10.28
CA VAL A 182 17.29 11.28 -9.01
C VAL A 182 17.16 12.29 -7.86
N TRP A 183 18.03 13.30 -7.80
CA TRP A 183 17.94 14.35 -6.77
C TRP A 183 16.68 15.20 -6.92
N MET A 184 16.29 15.54 -8.15
CA MET A 184 15.03 16.26 -8.40
C MET A 184 13.82 15.44 -7.93
N LEU A 185 13.81 14.14 -8.20
CA LEU A 185 12.76 13.22 -7.71
C LEU A 185 12.76 13.09 -6.19
N MET A 186 13.93 12.99 -5.56
CA MET A 186 14.06 12.93 -4.09
C MET A 186 13.54 14.21 -3.43
N VAL A 187 13.90 15.39 -3.93
CA VAL A 187 13.42 16.67 -3.40
C VAL A 187 11.92 16.82 -3.63
N GLY A 188 11.43 16.51 -4.84
CA GLY A 188 9.99 16.54 -5.13
C GLY A 188 9.20 15.62 -4.21
N PHE A 189 9.69 14.41 -4.00
CA PHE A 189 9.08 13.45 -3.07
C PHE A 189 9.13 13.96 -1.62
N ALA A 190 10.27 14.49 -1.16
CA ALA A 190 10.40 15.06 0.19
C ALA A 190 9.41 16.21 0.42
N CYS A 191 9.29 17.15 -0.52
CA CYS A 191 8.29 18.21 -0.46
C CYS A 191 6.86 17.66 -0.36
N SER A 192 6.54 16.62 -1.14
CA SER A 192 5.23 15.96 -1.05
C SER A 192 4.96 15.35 0.33
N GLN A 193 5.98 14.75 0.95
CA GLN A 193 5.87 14.17 2.30
C GLN A 193 5.72 15.27 3.36
N ILE A 194 6.45 16.38 3.24
CA ILE A 194 6.32 17.53 4.15
C ILE A 194 4.89 18.07 4.14
N ILE A 195 4.28 18.22 2.95
CA ILE A 195 2.89 18.68 2.83
C ILE A 195 1.93 17.65 3.44
N LEU A 196 2.12 16.37 3.14
CA LEU A 196 1.26 15.30 3.65
C LEU A 196 1.26 15.22 5.18
N TYR A 197 2.45 15.12 5.81
CA TYR A 197 2.56 15.08 7.26
C TYR A 197 2.21 16.42 7.90
N GLY A 198 2.49 17.52 7.20
CA GLY A 198 2.04 18.86 7.51
C GLY A 198 0.53 18.92 7.77
N LEU A 199 -0.24 18.54 6.77
CA LEU A 199 -1.69 18.52 6.89
C LEU A 199 -2.14 17.47 7.93
N THR A 200 -1.55 16.28 7.93
CA THR A 200 -1.99 15.21 8.83
C THR A 200 -1.85 15.57 10.31
N LEU A 201 -0.74 16.21 10.71
CA LEU A 201 -0.46 16.51 12.12
C LEU A 201 -1.16 17.79 12.61
N TRP A 202 -1.19 18.83 11.77
CA TRP A 202 -1.65 20.16 12.22
C TRP A 202 -3.09 20.49 11.84
N LEU A 203 -3.67 19.84 10.82
CA LEU A 203 -5.04 20.14 10.37
C LEU A 203 -6.11 19.90 11.45
N PRO A 204 -6.08 18.81 12.25
CA PRO A 204 -7.02 18.63 13.35
C PRO A 204 -6.91 19.73 14.40
N THR A 205 -5.68 20.17 14.71
CA THR A 205 -5.41 21.24 15.67
C THR A 205 -5.92 22.58 15.17
N ILE A 206 -5.76 22.87 13.87
CA ILE A 206 -6.32 24.05 13.21
C ILE A 206 -7.85 24.02 13.28
N PHE A 207 -8.49 22.88 12.98
CA PHE A 207 -9.95 22.81 13.08
C PHE A 207 -10.46 22.94 14.51
N LYS A 208 -9.73 22.41 15.49
CA LYS A 208 -10.05 22.54 16.91
C LYS A 208 -9.96 23.99 17.42
N SER A 209 -9.17 24.86 16.76
CA SER A 209 -9.10 26.28 17.14
C SER A 209 -10.33 27.09 16.73
N PHE A 210 -11.14 26.59 15.79
CA PHE A 210 -12.45 27.16 15.49
C PHE A 210 -13.47 26.72 16.55
N SER A 211 -14.14 27.68 17.19
CA SER A 211 -15.16 27.38 18.20
C SER A 211 -16.40 26.73 17.58
N GLY A 212 -16.90 25.66 18.19
CA GLY A 212 -18.20 25.06 17.87
C GLY A 212 -18.19 23.76 17.04
N LEU A 213 -17.03 23.25 16.64
CA LEU A 213 -16.94 21.94 15.96
C LEU A 213 -16.86 20.79 16.97
N SER A 214 -17.62 19.72 16.73
CA SER A 214 -17.50 18.47 17.51
C SER A 214 -16.24 17.68 17.11
N GLU A 215 -15.74 16.82 18.00
CA GLU A 215 -14.56 15.98 17.73
C GLU A 215 -14.73 15.09 16.49
N MET A 216 -15.93 14.55 16.29
CA MET A 216 -16.27 13.78 15.09
C MET A 216 -16.20 14.63 13.82
N MET A 217 -16.71 15.86 13.85
CA MET A 217 -16.66 16.77 12.70
C MET A 217 -15.22 17.17 12.37
N ILE A 218 -14.39 17.41 13.40
CA ILE A 218 -12.96 17.68 13.23
C ILE A 218 -12.27 16.47 12.58
N GLY A 219 -12.56 15.25 13.02
CA GLY A 219 -12.03 14.03 12.43
C GLY A 219 -12.42 13.85 10.96
N VAL A 220 -13.69 14.07 10.61
CA VAL A 220 -14.17 13.98 9.22
C VAL A 220 -13.58 15.06 8.32
N LEU A 221 -13.53 16.31 8.78
CA LEU A 221 -12.95 17.43 8.02
C LEU A 221 -11.44 17.25 7.82
N SER A 222 -10.73 16.77 8.83
CA SER A 222 -9.31 16.43 8.72
C SER A 222 -9.06 15.26 7.78
N GLY A 223 -10.07 14.38 7.59
CA GLY A 223 -10.05 13.29 6.63
C GLY A 223 -10.24 13.71 5.16
N ALA A 224 -10.78 14.90 4.89
CA ALA A 224 -11.14 15.33 3.54
C ALA A 224 -9.98 15.31 2.51
N PRO A 225 -8.74 15.74 2.85
CA PRO A 225 -7.61 15.63 1.93
C PRO A 225 -7.32 14.19 1.48
N PHE A 226 -7.56 13.20 2.35
CA PHE A 226 -7.38 11.79 2.00
C PHE A 226 -8.42 11.32 0.98
N ILE A 227 -9.67 11.79 1.07
CA ILE A 227 -10.69 11.50 0.03
C ILE A 227 -10.27 12.08 -1.32
N MET A 228 -9.77 13.32 -1.35
CA MET A 228 -9.24 13.92 -2.58
C MET A 228 -8.04 13.13 -3.13
N SER A 229 -7.18 12.65 -2.24
CA SER A 229 -6.05 11.77 -2.60
C SER A 229 -6.53 10.44 -3.19
N MET A 230 -7.58 9.82 -2.65
CA MET A 230 -8.17 8.60 -3.21
C MET A 230 -8.65 8.81 -4.65
N VAL A 231 -9.33 9.92 -4.92
CA VAL A 231 -9.78 10.29 -6.27
C VAL A 231 -8.58 10.47 -7.19
N GLY A 232 -7.57 11.24 -6.76
CA GLY A 232 -6.35 11.45 -7.53
C GLY A 232 -5.60 10.16 -7.84
N ALA A 233 -5.43 9.27 -6.84
CA ALA A 233 -4.75 7.99 -6.99
C ALA A 233 -5.49 7.03 -7.94
N TYR A 234 -6.81 7.10 -8.01
CA TYR A 234 -7.62 6.29 -8.92
C TYR A 234 -7.51 6.76 -10.38
N TYR A 235 -7.51 8.08 -10.63
CA TYR A 235 -7.45 8.64 -11.99
C TYR A 235 -6.04 8.84 -12.55
N SER A 236 -5.02 8.95 -11.69
CA SER A 236 -3.63 9.16 -12.09
C SER A 236 -3.10 8.09 -13.09
N PRO A 237 -3.37 6.78 -12.92
CA PRO A 237 -2.96 5.78 -13.91
C PRO A 237 -3.59 6.00 -15.29
N VAL A 238 -4.86 6.44 -15.35
CA VAL A 238 -5.57 6.72 -16.61
C VAL A 238 -4.94 7.93 -17.30
N ALA A 239 -4.62 8.98 -16.55
CA ALA A 239 -3.94 10.16 -17.09
C ALA A 239 -2.51 9.85 -17.57
N GLN A 240 -1.77 8.98 -16.86
CA GLN A 240 -0.44 8.57 -17.30
C GLN A 240 -0.50 7.79 -18.61
N THR A 241 -1.44 6.83 -18.73
CA THR A 241 -1.60 6.07 -19.98
C THR A 241 -1.95 6.94 -21.18
N SER A 242 -2.72 8.01 -20.99
CA SER A 242 -3.07 8.93 -22.09
C SER A 242 -1.91 9.85 -22.48
N ILE A 243 -1.06 10.25 -21.53
CA ILE A 243 0.15 11.05 -21.79
C ILE A 243 1.20 10.20 -22.52
N THR A 244 1.48 8.98 -22.07
CA THR A 244 2.41 8.07 -22.75
C THR A 244 1.89 7.69 -24.14
N ARG A 245 0.57 7.47 -24.29
CA ARG A 245 -0.08 7.25 -25.59
C ARG A 245 0.18 8.39 -26.58
N ASN A 246 0.16 9.64 -26.12
CA ASN A 246 0.38 10.80 -26.97
C ASN A 246 1.87 11.03 -27.27
N ALA A 247 2.78 10.55 -26.42
CA ALA A 247 4.22 10.63 -26.62
C ALA A 247 4.74 9.55 -27.59
N ASP A 248 4.18 8.34 -27.53
CA ASP A 248 4.73 7.15 -28.19
C ASP A 248 3.99 6.77 -29.50
N GLY A 249 2.81 7.37 -29.76
CA GLY A 249 2.05 7.18 -31.00
C GLY A 249 1.41 5.78 -31.19
N THR A 250 1.53 4.88 -30.22
CA THR A 250 1.01 3.51 -30.29
C THR A 250 -0.43 3.37 -29.78
N LEU A 251 -1.27 2.65 -30.52
CA LEU A 251 -2.66 2.33 -30.14
C LEU A 251 -2.73 1.38 -28.93
N PRO A 252 -3.80 1.41 -28.12
CA PRO A 252 -3.93 0.54 -26.96
C PRO A 252 -3.99 -0.93 -27.37
N SER A 253 -3.33 -1.81 -26.62
CA SER A 253 -3.72 -3.22 -26.60
C SER A 253 -5.15 -3.32 -26.06
N PRO A 254 -6.02 -4.15 -26.66
CA PRO A 254 -7.45 -4.07 -26.42
C PRO A 254 -7.86 -4.82 -25.15
N TRP A 255 -7.22 -4.58 -23.99
CA TRP A 255 -7.57 -5.24 -22.72
C TRP A 255 -7.34 -4.31 -21.53
#